data_AF-A0A847WQ75-F1
#
_entry.id   AF-A0A847WQ75-F1
#
_cell.length_a   1.000
_cell.length_b   1.000
_cell.length_c   1.000
_cell.angle_alpha   90.00
_cell.angle_beta   90.00
_cell.angle_gamma   90.00
#
_symmetry.space_group_name_H-M   'P 1'
#
loop_
_entity.id
_entity.type
_entity.pdbx_description
1 polymer ?
#
loop_
_entity_poly.entity_id
_entity_poly.type
_entity_poly.pdbx_seq_one_letter_code
_entity_poly.pdbx_strand_id
1 'polypeptide(L)' 'MSLNEVKKQRQLTDEEVKHYIRQSQLGDQEAKDILVERNVRLVWSVVQRFLNRGYDQEDLFQIG' A
#
# COMPACT_ATOMS: atom_id res chain seq x y z
N MET A 1 -13.71 5.96 -9.18
CA MET A 1 -12.80 5.05 -9.91
C MET A 1 -13.08 3.64 -9.39
N SER A 2 -13.29 2.67 -10.28
CA SER A 2 -13.79 1.33 -9.92
C SER A 2 -12.74 0.53 -9.13
N LEU A 3 -13.08 0.13 -7.91
CA LEU A 3 -12.26 -0.67 -6.97
C LEU A 3 -11.87 -2.08 -7.47
N ASN A 4 -12.26 -2.46 -8.70
CA ASN A 4 -12.18 -3.83 -9.19
C ASN A 4 -11.02 -4.13 -10.16
N GLU A 5 -10.05 -3.22 -10.34
CA GLU A 5 -8.87 -3.45 -11.17
C GLU A 5 -7.55 -3.51 -10.39
N VAL A 6 -7.57 -3.88 -9.10
CA VAL A 6 -6.33 -4.27 -8.42
C VAL A 6 -5.89 -5.60 -9.04
N LYS A 7 -5.15 -5.52 -10.15
CA LYS A 7 -4.47 -6.65 -10.79
C LYS A 7 -3.88 -7.52 -9.69
N LYS A 8 -4.06 -8.83 -9.81
CA LYS A 8 -3.48 -9.84 -8.91
C LYS A 8 -1.96 -9.84 -9.08
N GLN A 9 -1.31 -8.77 -8.62
CA GLN A 9 0.13 -8.60 -8.70
C GLN A 9 0.76 -9.63 -7.75
N ARG A 10 1.85 -10.26 -8.20
CA ARG A 10 2.59 -11.26 -7.42
C ARG A 10 2.99 -10.64 -6.08
N GLN A 11 2.75 -11.33 -4.97
CA GLN A 11 3.33 -10.90 -3.69
C GLN A 11 4.85 -10.91 -3.80
N LEU A 12 5.48 -9.88 -3.27
CA LEU A 12 6.94 -9.81 -3.18
C LEU A 12 7.41 -10.86 -2.16
N THR A 13 8.53 -11.52 -2.44
CA THR A 13 9.21 -12.33 -1.42
C THR A 13 9.86 -11.43 -0.37
N ASP A 14 10.17 -11.98 0.80
CA ASP A 14 10.84 -11.22 1.87
C ASP A 14 12.17 -10.59 1.42
N GLU A 15 12.91 -11.27 0.53
CA GLU A 15 14.15 -10.75 -0.04
C GLU A 15 13.90 -9.56 -0.97
N GLU A 16 12.88 -9.66 -1.84
CA GLU A 16 12.47 -8.56 -2.72
C GLU A 16 12.01 -7.36 -1.90
N VAL A 17 11.19 -7.57 -0.86
CA VAL A 17 10.74 -6.51 0.03
C VAL A 17 11.93 -5.79 0.67
N LYS A 18 12.89 -6.53 1.25
CA LYS A 18 14.10 -5.95 1.85
C LYS A 18 14.93 -5.18 0.83
N HIS A 19 15.03 -5.69 -0.40
CA HIS A 19 15.74 -5.03 -1.48
C HIS A 19 15.10 -3.67 -1.81
N TYR A 20 13.79 -3.64 -2.08
CA TYR A 20 13.07 -2.40 -2.42
C TYR A 20 13.04 -1.41 -1.24
N ILE A 21 12.96 -1.88 0.00
CA ILE A 21 13.06 -1.01 1.19
C ILE A 21 14.40 -0.28 1.17
N ARG A 22 15.50 -1.01 0.92
CA ARG A 22 16.84 -0.42 0.89
C ARG A 22 16.97 0.58 -0.25
N GLN A 23 16.48 0.27 -1.46
CA GLN A 23 16.53 1.20 -2.59
C GLN A 23 15.68 2.45 -2.33
N SER A 24 14.47 2.28 -1.80
CA SER A 24 13.60 3.41 -1.44
C SER A 24 14.24 4.33 -0.40
N GLN A 25 14.96 3.77 0.59
CA GLN A 25 15.74 4.55 1.56
C GLN A 25 16.91 5.33 0.94
N LEU A 26 17.43 4.87 -0.21
CA LEU A 26 18.46 5.57 -0.97
C LEU A 26 17.88 6.64 -1.92
N GLY A 27 16.56 6.83 -1.93
CA GLY A 27 15.87 7.82 -2.75
C GLY A 27 15.32 7.28 -4.08
N ASP A 28 15.34 5.96 -4.28
CA ASP A 28 14.71 5.34 -5.45
C ASP A 28 13.18 5.44 -5.35
N GLN A 29 12.61 6.30 -6.20
CA GLN A 29 11.17 6.54 -6.24
C GLN A 29 10.41 5.34 -6.84
N GLU A 30 10.98 4.63 -7.80
CA GLU A 30 10.34 3.45 -8.39
C GLU A 30 10.23 2.32 -7.36
N ALA A 31 11.30 2.10 -6.58
CA ALA A 31 11.28 1.15 -5.46
C ALA A 31 10.22 1.51 -4.41
N LYS A 32 10.03 2.81 -4.15
CA LYS A 32 8.99 3.30 -3.24
C LYS A 32 7.58 3.03 -3.81
N ASP A 33 7.36 3.34 -5.07
CA ASP A 33 6.07 3.14 -5.75
C ASP A 33 5.70 1.65 -5.79
N ILE A 34 6.65 0.77 -6.09
CA ILE A 34 6.48 -0.69 -6.03
C ILE A 34 6.04 -1.14 -4.63
N LEU A 35 6.68 -0.64 -3.57
CA LEU A 35 6.31 -1.00 -2.21
C LEU A 35 4.89 -0.51 -1.86
N VAL A 36 4.52 0.71 -2.26
CA VAL A 36 3.19 1.27 -2.00
C VAL A 36 2.12 0.45 -2.72
N GLU A 37 2.27 0.22 -4.03
CA GLU A 37 1.32 -0.54 -4.84
C GLU A 37 1.07 -1.95 -4.28
N ARG A 38 2.14 -2.61 -3.78
CA ARG A 38 2.06 -3.96 -3.24
C ARG A 38 1.43 -4.03 -1.85
N ASN A 39 1.39 -2.91 -1.12
CA ASN A 39 0.85 -2.82 0.24
C ASN A 39 -0.49 -2.08 0.34
N VAL A 40 -1.12 -1.69 -0.77
CA VAL A 40 -2.47 -1.05 -0.77
C VAL A 40 -3.50 -1.85 0.03
N ARG A 41 -3.46 -3.19 -0.04
CA ARG A 41 -4.37 -4.05 0.73
C ARG A 41 -4.11 -3.99 2.24
N LEU A 42 -2.85 -3.76 2.64
CA LEU A 42 -2.50 -3.56 4.05
C LEU A 42 -3.11 -2.25 4.55
N VAL A 43 -3.00 -1.16 3.78
CA VAL A 43 -3.65 0.13 4.11
C VAL A 43 -5.15 -0.06 4.29
N TRP A 44 -5.82 -0.73 3.34
CA TRP A 44 -7.25 -1.06 3.48
C TRP A 44 -7.55 -1.87 4.77
N SER A 45 -6.73 -2.88 5.09
CA SER A 45 -6.93 -3.66 6.32
C SER A 45 -6.79 -2.83 7.61
N VAL A 46 -5.96 -1.78 7.56
CA VAL A 46 -5.82 -0.82 8.67
C VAL A 46 -7.02 0.12 8.71
N VAL A 47 -7.43 0.72 7.59
CA VAL A 47 -8.60 1.61 7.49
C VAL A 47 -9.87 0.94 8.00
N GLN A 48 -10.08 -0.34 7.67
CA GLN A 48 -11.23 -1.12 8.14
C GLN A 48 -11.33 -1.17 9.68
N ARG A 49 -10.22 -1.04 10.42
CA ARG A 49 -10.22 -1.01 11.90
C ARG A 49 -10.64 0.34 12.49
N PHE A 50 -10.64 1.40 11.69
CA PHE A 50 -11.02 2.76 12.09
C PHE A 50 -12.43 3.14 11.64
N LEU A 51 -13.15 2.23 11.00
CA LEU A 51 -14.56 2.40 10.66
C LEU A 51 -15.41 2.63 11.91
N ASN A 52 -16.50 3.38 11.74
CA ASN A 52 -17.45 3.78 12.79
C ASN A 52 -16.95 4.85 13.77
N ARG A 53 -15.85 5.56 13.45
CA ARG A 53 -15.38 6.72 14.22
C ARG A 53 -15.85 8.08 13.68
N GLY A 54 -16.75 8.07 12.69
CA GLY A 54 -17.29 9.28 12.07
C GLY A 54 -16.46 9.85 10.92
N TYR A 55 -15.42 9.14 10.47
CA TYR A 55 -14.59 9.52 9.32
C TYR A 55 -14.97 8.70 8.07
N ASP A 56 -14.86 9.31 6.89
CA ASP A 56 -15.04 8.62 5.62
C ASP A 56 -13.86 7.65 5.39
N GLN A 57 -14.15 6.48 4.81
CA GLN A 57 -13.15 5.47 4.50
C GLN A 57 -12.19 5.97 3.41
N GLU A 58 -12.68 6.77 2.47
CA GLU A 58 -11.86 7.33 1.39
C GLU A 58 -10.83 8.33 1.94
N ASP A 59 -11.24 9.19 2.87
CA ASP A 59 -10.35 10.14 3.54
C ASP A 59 -9.27 9.41 4.34
N LEU A 60 -9.65 8.37 5.09
CA LEU A 60 -8.71 7.55 5.85
C LEU A 60 -7.73 6.80 4.95
N PHE A 61 -8.18 6.36 3.77
CA PHE A 61 -7.35 5.69 2.79
C PHE A 61 -6.35 6.64 2.12
N GLN A 62 -6.75 7.88 1.80
CA GLN A 62 -5.85 8.86 1.18
C GLN A 62 -4.73 9.35 2.11
N ILE A 63 -4.93 9.30 3.43
CA ILE A 63 -3.92 9.69 4.43
C ILE A 63 -2.88 8.58 4.66
N GLY A 64 -3.24 7.31 4.46
CA GLY A 64 -2.42 6.13 4.78
C GLY A 64 -1.41 5.76 3.71
#